data_AF-A0A351Y5Z0-F1
#
_entry.id   AF-A0A351Y5Z0-F1
#
_cell.length_a   1.000
_cell.length_b   1.000
_cell.length_c   1.000
_cell.angle_alpha   90.00
_cell.angle_beta   90.00
_cell.angle_gamma   90.00
#
_symmetry.space_group_name_H-M   'P 1'
#
loop_
_entity.id
_entity.type
_entity.pdbx_description
1 polymer ?
#
loop_
_entity_poly.entity_id
_entity_poly.type
_entity_poly.pdbx_seq_one_letter_code
_entity_poly.pdbx_strand_id
1 'polypeptide(L)' 'MFSKKNKKKGFTLIEMLIVIVIIGILASALIPRLSSARGRANDVARKADLAQTAAALVSYQIDRGAFPGSPNCSN' A
#
# COMPACT_ATOMS: atom_id res chain seq x y z
N MET A 1 -24.30 -29.29 51.02
CA MET A 1 -23.23 -28.73 50.15
C MET A 1 -23.63 -28.93 48.70
N PHE A 2 -24.25 -27.93 48.07
CA PHE A 2 -24.72 -28.03 46.68
C PHE A 2 -23.64 -27.50 45.73
N SER A 3 -22.95 -28.42 45.05
CA SER A 3 -21.96 -28.11 44.03
C SER A 3 -22.65 -27.64 42.75
N LYS A 4 -22.53 -26.33 42.47
CA LYS A 4 -23.06 -25.67 41.28
C LYS A 4 -22.22 -26.09 40.07
N LYS A 5 -22.73 -27.02 39.24
CA LYS A 5 -22.10 -27.37 37.97
C LYS A 5 -22.16 -26.17 37.02
N ASN A 6 -21.00 -25.58 36.73
CA ASN A 6 -20.86 -24.54 35.71
C ASN A 6 -21.18 -25.14 34.33
N LYS A 7 -22.35 -24.82 33.78
CA LYS A 7 -22.68 -25.15 32.38
C LYS A 7 -21.76 -24.35 31.48
N LYS A 8 -20.74 -24.99 30.89
CA LYS A 8 -19.93 -24.37 29.85
C LYS A 8 -20.83 -24.12 28.64
N LYS A 9 -21.03 -22.84 28.30
CA LYS A 9 -21.72 -22.43 27.07
C LYS A 9 -20.75 -22.65 25.91
N GLY A 10 -21.11 -23.52 24.97
CA GLY A 10 -20.40 -23.69 23.71
C GLY A 10 -20.94 -22.73 22.65
N PHE A 11 -20.12 -22.41 21.65
CA PHE A 11 -20.54 -21.66 20.47
C PHE A 11 -21.54 -22.45 19.63
N THR A 12 -22.50 -21.74 19.05
CA THR A 12 -23.44 -22.33 18.09
C THR A 12 -22.87 -22.26 16.67
N LEU A 13 -23.25 -23.22 15.81
CA LEU A 13 -22.87 -23.18 14.39
C LEU A 13 -23.38 -21.92 13.69
N ILE A 14 -24.56 -21.43 14.10
CA ILE A 14 -25.16 -20.23 13.52
C ILE A 14 -24.39 -18.95 13.87
N GLU A 15 -23.78 -18.87 15.06
CA GLU A 15 -22.90 -17.74 15.40
C GLU A 15 -21.70 -17.67 14.45
N MET A 16 -21.04 -18.81 14.19
CA MET A 16 -19.89 -18.81 13.28
C MET A 16 -20.30 -18.53 11.83
N LEU A 17 -21.49 -18.98 11.41
CA LEU A 17 -22.03 -18.72 10.08
C LEU A 17 -22.27 -17.22 9.85
N ILE A 18 -22.89 -16.53 10.80
CA ILE A 18 -23.15 -15.09 10.69
C ILE A 18 -21.82 -14.32 10.67
N VAL A 19 -20.85 -14.73 11.48
CA VAL A 19 -19.52 -14.08 11.54
C VAL A 19 -18.81 -14.14 10.20
N ILE A 20 -18.71 -15.31 9.55
CA ILE A 20 -18.02 -15.42 8.25
C ILE A 20 -18.76 -14.66 7.15
N VAL A 21 -20.09 -14.58 7.21
CA VAL A 21 -20.89 -13.79 6.26
C VAL A 21 -20.58 -12.30 6.41
N ILE A 22 -20.56 -11.78 7.64
CA ILE A 22 -20.21 -10.36 7.89
C ILE A 22 -18.78 -10.06 7.45
N ILE A 23 -17.81 -10.94 7.78
CA ILE A 23 -16.41 -10.79 7.35
C ILE A 23 -16.32 -10.80 5.82
N GLY A 24 -17.04 -11.69 5.14
CA GLY A 24 -17.06 -11.77 3.68
C GLY A 24 -17.60 -10.50 3.01
N ILE A 25 -18.68 -9.92 3.55
CA ILE A 25 -19.25 -8.66 3.06
C ILE A 25 -18.23 -7.52 3.22
N LEU A 26 -17.65 -7.36 4.42
CA LEU A 26 -16.66 -6.32 4.67
C LEU A 26 -15.39 -6.50 3.82
N ALA A 27 -14.90 -7.73 3.66
CA ALA A 27 -13.72 -8.04 2.86
C ALA A 27 -13.95 -7.74 1.38
N SER A 28 -15.12 -8.09 0.82
CA SER A 28 -15.44 -7.84 -0.59
C SER A 28 -15.42 -6.35 -0.94
N ALA A 29 -15.85 -5.47 -0.01
CA ALA A 29 -15.82 -4.03 -0.21
C ALA A 29 -14.42 -3.42 -0.01
N LEU A 30 -13.56 -4.05 0.79
CA LEU A 30 -12.24 -3.54 1.17
C LEU A 30 -11.15 -3.85 0.11
N ILE A 31 -11.15 -5.05 -0.46
CA ILE A 31 -10.13 -5.51 -1.42
C ILE A 31 -9.93 -4.55 -2.62
N PRO A 32 -10.97 -4.08 -3.34
CA PRO A 32 -10.76 -3.18 -4.48
C PRO A 32 -10.20 -1.81 -4.07
N ARG A 33 -10.55 -1.34 -2.86
CA ARG A 33 -10.03 -0.09 -2.31
C ARG A 33 -8.54 -0.21 -2.00
N LEU A 34 -8.12 -1.34 -1.43
CA LEU A 34 -6.70 -1.60 -1.14
C LEU A 34 -5.88 -1.74 -2.43
N SER A 35 -6.41 -2.44 -3.44
CA SER A 35 -5.75 -2.59 -4.74
C SER A 35 -5.51 -1.24 -5.43
N SER A 36 -6.55 -0.41 -5.51
CA SER A 36 -6.45 0.94 -6.10
C SER A 36 -5.53 1.87 -5.30
N ALA A 37 -5.55 1.83 -3.97
CA ALA A 37 -4.63 2.58 -3.13
C ALA A 37 -3.16 2.19 -3.38
N ARG A 38 -2.89 0.89 -3.57
CA ARG A 38 -1.54 0.40 -3.85
C ARG A 38 -1.05 0.82 -5.23
N GLY A 39 -1.91 0.79 -6.25
CA GLY A 39 -1.60 1.33 -7.57
C GLY A 39 -1.22 2.81 -7.51
N ARG A 40 -2.02 3.63 -6.82
CA ARG A 40 -1.73 5.05 -6.60
C ARG A 40 -0.42 5.28 -5.85
N ALA A 41 -0.14 4.50 -4.80
CA ALA A 41 1.11 4.60 -4.06
C ALA A 41 2.33 4.32 -4.95
N ASN A 42 2.26 3.31 -5.82
CA ASN A 42 3.31 3.01 -6.78
C ASN A 42 3.47 4.15 -7.81
N ASP A 43 2.38 4.72 -8.31
CA ASP A 43 2.45 5.86 -9.24
C ASP A 43 3.07 7.10 -8.60
N VAL A 44 2.75 7.36 -7.33
CA VAL A 44 3.36 8.45 -6.55
C VAL A 44 4.86 8.21 -6.36
N ALA A 45 5.27 6.99 -5.99
CA ALA A 45 6.67 6.64 -5.85
C ALA A 45 7.44 6.85 -7.18
N ARG A 46 6.90 6.35 -8.29
CA ARG A 46 7.52 6.54 -9.62
C ARG A 46 7.66 8.00 -10.00
N LYS A 47 6.65 8.84 -9.71
CA LYS A 47 6.72 10.28 -9.96
C LYS A 47 7.79 10.95 -9.10
N ALA A 48 7.92 10.54 -7.84
CA ALA A 48 8.96 11.03 -6.94
C ALA A 48 10.35 10.66 -7.45
N ASP A 49 10.57 9.41 -7.87
CA ASP A 49 11.85 8.95 -8.42
C ASP A 49 12.27 9.73 -9.68
N LEU A 50 11.32 9.99 -10.57
CA LEU A 50 11.56 10.80 -11.77
C LEU A 50 11.91 12.25 -11.42
N ALA A 51 11.18 12.85 -10.48
CA ALA A 51 11.46 14.20 -10.02
C ALA A 51 12.84 14.30 -9.36
N GLN A 52 13.21 13.30 -8.55
CA GLN A 52 14.53 13.22 -7.92
C GLN A 52 15.64 13.08 -8.96
N THR A 53 15.44 12.25 -9.98
CA THR A 53 16.41 12.09 -11.08
C THR A 53 16.55 13.38 -11.89
N ALA A 54 15.44 14.05 -12.22
CA ALA A 54 15.47 15.32 -12.92
C ALA A 54 16.18 16.41 -12.11
N ALA A 55 15.92 16.50 -10.80
CA ALA A 55 16.61 17.42 -9.91
C ALA A 55 18.13 17.13 -9.85
N ALA A 56 18.52 15.86 -9.83
CA ALA A 56 19.93 15.47 -9.87
C ALA A 56 20.60 15.87 -11.20
N LEU A 57 19.91 15.72 -12.33
CA LEU A 57 20.41 16.14 -13.64
C LEU A 57 20.59 17.66 -13.73
N VAL A 58 19.63 18.43 -13.21
CA VAL A 58 19.74 19.90 -13.16
C VAL A 58 20.89 20.31 -12.24
N SER A 59 21.03 19.67 -11.08
CA SER A 59 22.16 19.93 -10.17
C SER A 59 23.51 19.66 -10.84
N TYR A 60 23.61 18.55 -11.57
CA TYR A 60 24.81 18.23 -12.36
C TYR A 60 25.10 19.29 -13.43
N GLN A 61 24.08 19.80 -14.11
CA GLN A 61 24.24 20.87 -15.10
C GLN A 61 24.73 22.17 -14.44
N ILE A 62 24.23 22.52 -13.25
CA ILE A 62 24.69 23.69 -12.51
C ILE A 62 26.18 23.53 -12.15
N ASP A 63 26.59 22.35 -11.70
CA ASP A 63 27.96 22.09 -11.25
C ASP A 63 28.96 21.97 -12.41
N ARG A 64 28.56 21.34 -13.52
CA ARG A 64 29.47 21.02 -14.65
C ARG A 64 29.20 21.82 -15.93
N GLY A 65 28.18 22.67 -15.94
CA GLY A 65 27.78 23.49 -17.10
C GLY A 65 27.11 22.73 -18.24
N ALA A 66 26.98 21.40 -18.16
CA ALA A 66 26.41 20.56 -19.21
C ALA A 66 25.67 19.35 -18.62
N PHE A 67 24.69 18.81 -19.36
CA PHE A 67 24.02 17.55 -18.99
C PHE A 67 24.93 16.34 -19.19
N PRO A 68 24.78 15.27 -18.39
CA PRO A 68 25.58 14.06 -18.55
C PRO A 68 25.27 13.41 -19.90
N GLY A 69 26.32 13.11 -20.68
CA GLY A 69 26.19 12.52 -22.01
C GLY A 69 25.93 13.51 -23.15
N SER A 70 25.80 14.82 -22.88
CA SER A 70 25.98 15.82 -23.93
C SER A 70 27.43 15.69 -24.42
N PRO A 71 27.67 15.42 -25.72
CA PRO A 71 29.00 15.63 -26.25
C PRO A 71 29.30 17.09 -25.96
N ASN A 72 30.35 17.30 -25.19
CA ASN A 72 31.12 18.52 -25.08
C ASN A 72 31.01 19.33 -26.37
N CYS A 73 30.05 20.26 -26.44
CA CYS A 73 30.09 21.34 -27.40
C CYS A 73 31.19 22.29 -26.92
N SER A 74 32.45 21.83 -27.01
CA SER A 74 33.56 22.74 -27.17
C SER A 74 33.44 23.29 -28.57
N ASN A 75 33.58 24.62 -28.68
CA ASN A 75 34.07 25.18 -29.93
C ASN A 75 35.45 24.59 -30.26
#